data_AF-A0A4P6JIQ5-F1
#
_entry.id   AF-A0A4P6JIQ5-F1
#
_cell.length_a   1.000
_cell.length_b   1.000
_cell.length_c   1.000
_cell.angle_alpha   90.00
_cell.angle_beta   90.00
_cell.angle_gamma   90.00
#
_symmetry.space_group_name_H-M   'P 1'
#
loop_
_entity.id
_entity.type
_entity.pdbx_description
1 polymer ?
#
loop_
_entity_poly.entity_id
_entity_poly.type
_entity_poly.pdbx_seq_one_letter_code
_entity_poly.pdbx_strand_id
1 'polypeptide(L)'
;MNQHQGNIAESQDTTLTQILWALQQLNRAHQAYALTLPAELRRQIASVFSLHYRWLLRQRVNFGFDISQQLYFLHLPAITPEDNN
;
A
#
# COMPACT_ATOMS: atom_id res chain seq x y z
N MET A 1 -34.98 -22.12 -17.13
CA MET A 1 -35.05 -21.33 -15.88
C MET A 1 -34.36 -22.12 -14.80
N ASN A 2 -33.23 -21.62 -14.31
CA ASN A 2 -32.71 -21.79 -12.94
C ASN A 2 -31.46 -20.93 -12.84
N GLN A 3 -31.67 -19.71 -12.36
CA GLN A 3 -30.64 -18.81 -11.90
C GLN A 3 -30.19 -19.30 -10.52
N HIS A 4 -28.88 -19.32 -10.27
CA HIS A 4 -28.19 -19.11 -8.98
C HIS A 4 -26.76 -19.60 -9.13
N GLN A 5 -25.92 -18.80 -9.77
CA GLN A 5 -24.48 -18.90 -9.55
C GLN A 5 -24.09 -17.63 -8.82
N GLY A 6 -23.94 -17.80 -7.50
CA GLY A 6 -23.61 -16.76 -6.56
C GLY A 6 -22.46 -15.92 -7.07
N ASN A 7 -22.72 -14.63 -7.11
CA ASN A 7 -21.73 -13.58 -7.23
C ASN A 7 -20.91 -13.59 -5.93
N ILE A 8 -20.07 -14.60 -5.75
CA ILE A 8 -19.07 -14.62 -4.68
C ILE A 8 -18.02 -13.63 -5.17
N ALA A 9 -18.19 -12.37 -4.75
CA ALA A 9 -17.15 -11.37 -4.85
C ALA A 9 -15.90 -11.99 -4.20
N GLU A 10 -14.97 -12.43 -5.05
CA GLU A 10 -13.62 -12.81 -4.66
C GLU A 10 -13.06 -11.61 -3.90
N SER A 11 -13.14 -11.69 -2.58
CA SER A 11 -12.30 -10.89 -1.72
C SER A 11 -10.91 -11.46 -1.97
N GLN A 12 -10.25 -10.98 -3.01
CA GLN A 12 -8.87 -11.34 -3.31
C GLN A 12 -8.10 -11.03 -2.04
N ASP A 13 -7.73 -12.10 -1.32
CA ASP A 13 -6.85 -12.02 -0.17
C ASP A 13 -5.59 -11.33 -0.66
N THR A 14 -5.50 -10.04 -0.34
CA THR A 14 -4.39 -9.22 -0.77
C THR A 14 -3.16 -9.76 -0.09
N THR A 15 -2.27 -10.36 -0.87
CA THR A 15 -1.13 -11.08 -0.31
C THR A 15 -0.13 -10.08 0.28
N LEU A 16 0.61 -10.51 1.30
CA LEU A 16 1.69 -9.72 1.88
C LEU A 16 2.66 -9.22 0.80
N THR A 17 2.94 -10.03 -0.22
CA THR A 17 3.75 -9.65 -1.38
C THR A 17 3.19 -8.44 -2.13
N GLN A 18 1.89 -8.39 -2.38
CA GLN A 18 1.25 -7.26 -3.04
C GLN A 18 1.31 -5.99 -2.18
N ILE A 19 1.15 -6.13 -0.86
CA ILE A 19 1.26 -5.03 0.11
C ILE A 19 2.67 -4.45 0.10
N LEU A 20 3.69 -5.31 0.22
CA LEU A 20 5.09 -4.90 0.20
C LEU A 20 5.47 -4.25 -1.14
N TRP A 21 4.95 -4.76 -2.25
CA TRP A 21 5.14 -4.15 -3.56
C TRP A 21 4.54 -2.75 -3.64
N ALA A 22 3.30 -2.55 -3.16
CA ALA A 22 2.66 -1.23 -3.17
C ALA A 22 3.39 -0.22 -2.25
N LEU A 23 3.86 -0.66 -1.08
CA LEU A 23 4.70 0.15 -0.19
C LEU A 23 6.02 0.55 -0.86
N GLN A 24 6.66 -0.37 -1.60
CA GLN A 24 7.87 -0.07 -2.36
C GLN A 24 7.61 1.00 -3.43
N GLN A 25 6.49 0.93 -4.16
CA GLN A 25 6.14 1.95 -5.15
C GLN A 25 5.87 3.31 -4.50
N LEU A 26 5.22 3.34 -3.33
CA LEU A 26 5.03 4.58 -2.57
C LEU A 26 6.36 5.22 -2.16
N ASN A 27 7.27 4.42 -1.62
CA ASN A 27 8.59 4.89 -1.21
C ASN A 27 9.38 5.45 -2.40
N ARG A 28 9.38 4.74 -3.53
CA ARG A 28 10.03 5.22 -4.76
C ARG A 28 9.43 6.52 -5.25
N ALA A 29 8.10 6.64 -5.28
CA ALA A 29 7.42 7.85 -5.71
C ALA A 29 7.72 9.04 -4.77
N HIS A 30 7.71 8.80 -3.45
CA HIS A 30 8.07 9.80 -2.45
C HIS A 30 9.51 10.29 -2.63
N GLN A 31 10.47 9.38 -2.77
CA GLN A 31 11.89 9.71 -2.96
C GLN A 31 12.17 10.41 -4.30
N ALA A 32 11.42 10.07 -5.34
CA ALA A 32 11.54 10.71 -6.64
C ALA A 32 10.87 12.09 -6.69
N TYR A 33 10.02 12.44 -5.74
CA TYR A 33 9.28 13.70 -5.76
C TYR A 33 10.18 14.87 -5.35
N ALA A 34 10.62 15.63 -6.35
CA ALA A 34 11.31 16.90 -6.15
C ALA A 34 10.50 18.06 -6.75
N LEU A 35 10.36 19.15 -6.01
CA LEU A 35 9.63 20.35 -6.46
C LEU A 35 10.28 21.02 -7.67
N THR A 36 11.57 20.78 -7.89
CA THR A 36 12.35 21.26 -9.03
C THR A 36 12.06 20.51 -10.34
N LEU A 37 11.31 19.41 -10.30
CA LEU A 37 10.96 18.64 -11.49
C LEU A 37 9.93 19.38 -12.37
N PRO A 38 9.98 19.14 -13.70
CA PRO A 38 8.94 19.60 -14.62
C PRO A 38 7.54 19.17 -14.17
N ALA A 39 6.55 20.02 -14.43
CA ALA A 39 5.17 19.80 -13.97
C ALA A 39 4.54 18.49 -14.46
N GLU A 40 4.92 18.01 -15.65
CA GLU A 40 4.47 16.73 -16.19
C GLU A 40 5.00 15.55 -15.36
N LEU A 41 6.30 15.51 -15.09
CA LEU A 41 6.93 14.50 -14.24
C LEU A 41 6.36 14.53 -12.82
N ARG A 42 6.14 15.72 -12.24
CA ARG A 42 5.49 15.85 -10.93
C ARG A 42 4.08 15.25 -10.91
N ARG A 43 3.29 15.45 -11.97
CA ARG A 43 1.96 14.85 -12.10
C ARG A 43 2.02 13.33 -12.19
N GLN A 44 2.96 12.80 -12.96
CA GLN A 44 3.14 11.34 -13.07
C GLN A 44 3.51 10.72 -11.72
N ILE A 45 4.49 11.29 -11.01
CA ILE A 45 4.90 10.84 -9.69
C ILE A 45 3.75 10.92 -8.69
N ALA A 46 3.02 12.06 -8.65
CA ALA A 46 1.88 12.23 -7.76
C ALA A 46 0.73 11.26 -8.07
N SER A 47 0.53 10.90 -9.34
CA SER A 47 -0.46 9.91 -9.77
C SER A 47 -0.11 8.51 -9.25
N VAL A 48 1.14 8.07 -9.45
CA VAL A 48 1.65 6.79 -8.92
C VAL A 48 1.53 6.75 -7.40
N PHE A 49 1.97 7.81 -6.72
CA PHE A 49 1.83 7.93 -5.27
C PHE A 49 0.37 7.79 -4.84
N SER A 50 -0.54 8.57 -5.46
CA SER A 50 -1.96 8.57 -5.12
C SER A 50 -2.63 7.20 -5.35
N LEU A 51 -2.25 6.50 -6.41
CA LEU A 51 -2.78 5.18 -6.75
C LEU A 51 -2.45 4.16 -5.66
N HIS A 52 -1.18 4.03 -5.30
CA HIS A 52 -0.73 3.04 -4.32
C HIS A 52 -1.18 3.38 -2.90
N TYR A 53 -1.21 4.67 -2.55
CA TYR A 53 -1.68 5.13 -1.24
C TYR A 53 -3.15 4.76 -1.03
N ARG A 54 -4.01 5.08 -2.01
CA ARG A 54 -5.44 4.74 -1.95
C ARG A 54 -5.68 3.24 -1.97
N TRP A 55 -4.86 2.49 -2.73
CA TRP A 55 -4.96 1.04 -2.74
C TRP A 55 -4.68 0.45 -1.36
N LEU A 56 -3.60 0.85 -0.68
CA LEU A 56 -3.30 0.37 0.69
C LEU A 56 -4.42 0.71 1.69
N LEU A 57 -4.97 1.92 1.61
CA LEU A 57 -6.11 2.32 2.46
C LEU A 57 -7.35 1.45 2.21
N ARG A 58 -7.64 1.12 0.94
CA ARG A 58 -8.77 0.25 0.59
C ARG A 58 -8.59 -1.16 1.14
N GLN A 59 -7.36 -1.65 1.19
CA GLN A 59 -7.03 -2.96 1.75
C GLN A 59 -6.99 -2.98 3.29
N ARG A 60 -7.32 -1.86 3.95
CA ARG A 60 -7.26 -1.70 5.42
C ARG A 60 -5.90 -2.10 6.01
N VAL A 61 -4.84 -1.91 5.23
CA VAL A 61 -3.47 -2.18 5.66
C VAL A 61 -3.05 -1.11 6.65
N ASN A 62 -2.53 -1.50 7.81
CA ASN A 62 -1.95 -0.57 8.76
C ASN A 62 -0.49 -0.29 8.38
N PHE A 63 -0.19 0.93 7.93
CA PHE A 63 1.15 1.35 7.54
C PHE A 63 1.44 2.75 8.08
N GLY A 64 2.70 3.01 8.41
CA GLY A 64 3.18 4.27 8.97
C GLY A 64 4.19 4.95 8.06
N PHE A 65 4.58 6.18 8.41
CA PHE A 65 5.65 6.92 7.76
C PHE A 65 6.73 7.27 8.80
N ASP A 66 7.96 6.81 8.58
CA ASP A 66 9.11 7.19 9.38
C ASP A 66 9.74 8.45 8.79
N ILE A 67 9.62 9.57 9.51
CA ILE A 67 10.17 10.86 9.09
C ILE A 67 11.71 10.82 9.04
N SER A 68 12.36 10.07 9.93
CA SER A 68 13.82 10.01 10.01
C SER A 68 14.40 9.31 8.79
N GLN A 69 13.72 8.25 8.33
CA GLN A 69 14.13 7.49 7.15
C GLN A 69 13.47 7.99 5.85
N GLN A 70 12.47 8.86 5.95
CA GLN A 70 11.61 9.30 4.86
C GLN A 70 10.97 8.14 4.07
N LEU A 71 10.52 7.13 4.80
CA LEU A 71 9.99 5.88 4.23
C LEU A 71 8.69 5.45 4.91
N TYR A 72 7.77 4.93 4.10
CA TYR A 72 6.61 4.19 4.54
C TYR A 72 6.98 2.76 4.91
N PHE A 73 6.39 2.27 6.01
CA PHE A 73 6.62 0.93 6.55
C PHE A 73 5.31 0.28 6.99
N LEU A 74 5.28 -1.06 7.01
CA LEU A 74 4.13 -1.82 7.47
C LEU A 74 4.13 -1.92 9.00
N HIS A 75 2.99 -1.68 9.65
CA HIS A 75 2.82 -2.02 11.06
C HIS A 75 2.51 -3.52 11.15
N LEU A 76 3.52 -4.32 11.43
CA LEU A 76 3.30 -5.68 11.89
C LEU A 76 2.89 -5.60 13.37
N PRO A 77 1.77 -6.23 13.79
CA PRO A 77 1.50 -6.36 15.21
C PRO A 77 2.71 -7.05 15.84
N ALA A 78 3.23 -6.46 16.92
CA ALA A 78 4.26 -7.13 17.70
C ALA A 78 3.69 -8.49 18.10
N ILE A 79 4.33 -9.56 17.67
CA ILE A 79 4.04 -10.89 18.19
C ILE A 79 4.50 -10.84 19.65
N THR A 80 3.59 -10.55 20.56
CA THR A 80 3.86 -10.66 21.99
C THR A 80 4.21 -12.13 22.27
N PRO A 81 5.40 -12.45 22.77
CA PRO A 81 5.84 -13.83 23.00
C PRO A 81 5.15 -14.50 24.20
N GLU A 82 3.91 -14.10 24.53
CA GLU A 82 3.18 -14.57 25.71
C GLU A 82 2.23 -15.75 25.43
N ASP A 83 2.23 -16.32 24.22
CA ASP A 83 1.34 -17.44 23.82
C ASP A 83 2.11 -18.77 23.62
N ASN A 84 3.14 -19.01 24.44
CA ASN A 84 3.88 -20.29 24.45
C ASN A 84 4.29 -20.68 25.88
N ASN A 85 3.33 -20.76 26.80
CA ASN A 85 3.53 -21.40 28.10
C ASN A 85 2.39 -22.38 28.41
#